data_AF-A0A316HUN1-F1
#
_entry.id   AF-A0A316HUN1-F1
#
_cell.length_a   1.000
_cell.length_b   1.000
_cell.length_c   1.000
_cell.angle_alpha   90.00
_cell.angle_beta   90.00
_cell.angle_gamma   90.00
#
_symmetry.space_group_name_H-M   'P 1'
#
loop_
_entity.id
_entity.type
_entity.pdbx_description
1 polymer ?
#
loop_
_entity_poly.entity_id
_entity_poly.type
_entity_poly.pdbx_seq_one_letter_code
_entity_poly.pdbx_strand_id
1 'polypeptide(L)'
;MSTASRRREFALLRLVGTGRRQIVRMMRAEALVTVGLAAVLGTAVAALPLTLLAIGFTGVPLPSGSIWVYLGVLAGAALLGVVSIAVSTRLSLRAKPIDTIGLRE
;
A
#
# COMPACT_ATOMS: atom_id res chain seq x y z
N MET A 1 -1.33 -8.44 -11.41
CA MET A 1 -2.77 -8.19 -11.26
C MET A 1 -3.11 -6.92 -12.05
N SER A 2 -3.94 -6.99 -13.08
CA SER A 2 -4.24 -5.80 -13.90
C SER A 2 -5.32 -4.95 -13.23
N THR A 3 -5.26 -3.63 -13.37
CA THR A 3 -6.28 -2.70 -12.87
C THR A 3 -7.70 -3.03 -13.37
N ALA A 4 -7.80 -3.70 -14.52
CA ALA A 4 -9.04 -4.22 -15.07
C ALA A 4 -9.68 -5.33 -14.21
N SER A 5 -8.89 -6.22 -13.58
CA SER A 5 -9.45 -7.29 -12.73
C SER A 5 -10.13 -6.73 -11.48
N ARG A 6 -9.51 -5.73 -10.83
CA ARG A 6 -10.08 -5.05 -9.66
C ARG A 6 -11.38 -4.32 -9.96
N ARG A 7 -11.50 -3.69 -11.13
CA ARG A 7 -12.75 -3.03 -11.54
C ARG A 7 -13.91 -4.03 -11.61
N ARG A 8 -13.66 -5.23 -12.15
CA ARG A 8 -14.68 -6.28 -12.27
C ARG A 8 -15.10 -6.83 -10.90
N GLU A 9 -14.15 -7.04 -10.00
CA GLU A 9 -14.43 -7.44 -8.60
C GLU A 9 -15.32 -6.41 -7.89
N PHE A 10 -15.02 -5.11 -8.01
CA PHE A 10 -15.86 -4.07 -7.41
C PHE A 10 -17.25 -3.97 -8.07
N ALA A 11 -17.36 -4.20 -9.38
CA ALA A 11 -18.64 -4.21 -10.06
C ALA A 11 -19.51 -5.38 -9.57
N LEU A 12 -18.94 -6.57 -9.40
CA LEU A 12 -19.62 -7.74 -8.83
C LEU A 12 -20.09 -7.49 -7.39
N LEU A 13 -19.21 -6.93 -6.53
CA LEU A 13 -19.58 -6.58 -5.15
C LEU A 13 -20.75 -5.59 -5.12
N ARG A 14 -20.78 -4.61 -6.03
CA ARG A 14 -21.89 -3.64 -6.13
C ARG A 14 -23.19 -4.29 -6.63
N LEU A 15 -23.12 -5.26 -7.54
CA LEU A 15 -24.31 -6.00 -8.02
C LEU A 15 -24.96 -6.84 -6.92
N VAL A 16 -24.16 -7.37 -5.99
CA VAL A 16 -24.65 -8.10 -4.80
C VAL A 16 -25.09 -7.13 -3.68
N GLY A 17 -25.08 -5.81 -3.93
CA GLY A 17 -25.60 -4.79 -3.01
C GLY A 17 -24.57 -4.08 -2.14
N THR A 18 -23.26 -4.32 -2.33
CA THR A 18 -22.22 -3.65 -1.55
C THR A 18 -22.20 -2.15 -1.85
N GLY A 19 -22.30 -1.33 -0.81
CA GLY A 19 -22.28 0.13 -0.93
C GLY A 19 -20.88 0.70 -1.21
N ARG A 20 -20.81 1.88 -1.83
CA ARG A 20 -19.55 2.60 -2.11
C ARG A 20 -18.70 2.84 -0.84
N ARG A 21 -19.36 3.09 0.30
CA ARG A 21 -18.69 3.31 1.59
C ARG A 21 -18.00 2.03 2.12
N GLN A 22 -18.61 0.86 1.90
CA GLN A 22 -18.01 -0.43 2.31
C GLN A 22 -16.76 -0.74 1.48
N ILE A 23 -16.82 -0.52 0.16
CA ILE A 23 -15.66 -0.73 -0.72
C ILE A 23 -14.50 0.18 -0.31
N VAL A 24 -14.77 1.46 -0.05
CA VAL A 24 -13.72 2.40 0.40
C VAL A 24 -13.14 1.99 1.75
N ARG A 25 -13.96 1.50 2.69
CA ARG A 25 -13.47 1.02 4.00
C ARG A 25 -12.59 -0.23 3.86
N MET A 26 -12.98 -1.19 3.02
CA MET A 26 -12.18 -2.37 2.71
C MET A 26 -10.84 -2.00 2.08
N MET A 27 -10.85 -1.12 1.08
CA MET A 27 -9.62 -0.65 0.43
C MET A 27 -8.68 0.07 1.38
N ARG A 28 -9.20 0.83 2.35
CA ARG A 28 -8.39 1.44 3.40
C ARG A 28 -7.72 0.40 4.30
N ALA A 29 -8.45 -0.66 4.66
CA ALA A 29 -7.88 -1.74 5.46
C ALA A 29 -6.77 -2.48 4.69
N GLU A 30 -7.01 -2.81 3.42
CA GLU A 30 -5.99 -3.43 2.55
C GLU A 30 -4.76 -2.53 2.39
N ALA A 31 -4.96 -1.22 2.21
CA ALA A 31 -3.87 -0.25 2.13
C ALA A 31 -3.05 -0.20 3.42
N LEU A 32 -3.71 -0.15 4.58
CA LEU A 32 -3.04 -0.14 5.88
C LEU A 32 -2.23 -1.41 6.11
N VAL A 33 -2.79 -2.58 5.79
CA VAL A 33 -2.08 -3.86 5.91
C VAL A 33 -0.87 -3.88 4.97
N THR A 34 -1.04 -3.47 3.71
CA THR A 34 0.04 -3.46 2.72
C THR A 34 1.18 -2.52 3.13
N VAL A 35 0.85 -1.30 3.54
CA VAL A 35 1.83 -0.31 4.00
C VAL A 35 2.52 -0.76 5.28
N GLY A 36 1.76 -1.33 6.23
CA GLY A 36 2.32 -1.89 7.46
C GLY A 36 3.31 -3.03 7.17
N LEU A 37 2.97 -3.93 6.25
CA LEU A 37 3.85 -5.02 5.85
C LEU A 37 5.11 -4.49 5.15
N ALA A 38 4.94 -3.53 4.24
CA ALA A 38 6.06 -2.89 3.55
C ALA A 38 7.00 -2.16 4.52
N ALA A 39 6.46 -1.50 5.54
CA ALA A 39 7.24 -0.87 6.61
C ALA A 39 8.07 -1.89 7.39
N VAL A 40 7.45 -2.98 7.86
CA VAL A 40 8.16 -4.02 8.62
C VAL A 40 9.25 -4.68 7.78
N LEU A 41 8.93 -5.08 6.55
CA LEU A 41 9.88 -5.73 5.64
C LEU A 41 10.99 -4.77 5.22
N GLY A 42 10.65 -3.52 4.90
CA GLY A 42 11.63 -2.49 4.55
C GLY A 42 12.63 -2.24 5.68
N THR A 43 12.15 -2.14 6.92
CA THR A 43 13.02 -2.00 8.09
C THR A 43 13.88 -3.24 8.32
N ALA A 44 13.32 -4.44 8.19
CA ALA A 44 14.07 -5.69 8.34
C ALA A 44 15.20 -5.81 7.29
N VAL A 45 14.88 -5.49 6.03
CA VAL A 45 15.86 -5.50 4.93
C VAL A 45 16.92 -4.43 5.13
N ALA A 46 16.56 -3.22 5.56
CA ALA A 46 17.50 -2.14 5.82
C ALA A 46 18.39 -2.39 7.05
N ALA A 47 17.90 -3.13 8.04
CA ALA A 47 18.67 -3.47 9.24
C ALA A 47 19.91 -4.31 8.91
N LEU A 48 19.85 -5.19 7.90
CA LEU A 48 20.97 -6.04 7.51
C LEU A 48 22.21 -5.23 7.08
N PRO A 49 22.18 -4.38 6.03
CA PRO A 49 23.35 -3.61 5.65
C PRO A 49 23.77 -2.60 6.73
N LEU A 50 22.81 -2.01 7.45
CA LEU A 50 23.12 -1.04 8.52
C LEU A 50 23.88 -1.68 9.68
N THR A 51 23.51 -2.89 10.09
CA THR A 51 24.19 -3.62 11.16
C THR A 51 25.57 -4.10 10.72
N LEU A 52 25.71 -4.62 9.50
CA LEU A 52 27.01 -4.99 8.93
C LEU A 52 27.96 -3.79 8.85
N LEU A 53 27.45 -2.64 8.41
CA LEU A 53 28.21 -1.40 8.34
C LEU A 53 28.61 -0.92 9.74
N ALA A 54 27.69 -0.94 10.69
CA ALA A 54 27.95 -0.54 12.07
C ALA A 54 29.06 -1.39 12.70
N ILE A 55 29.03 -2.72 12.51
CA ILE A 55 30.10 -3.61 12.99
C ILE A 55 31.46 -3.20 12.39
N GLY A 56 31.50 -2.93 11.08
CA GLY A 56 32.74 -2.55 10.39
C GLY A 56 33.32 -1.20 10.82
N PHE A 57 32.47 -0.22 11.16
CA PHE A 57 32.91 1.14 11.47
C PHE A 57 33.06 1.44 12.97
N THR A 58 32.17 0.91 13.81
CA THR A 58 32.13 1.24 15.24
C THR A 58 32.39 0.02 16.14
N GLY A 59 32.47 -1.20 15.57
CA GLY A 59 32.63 -2.44 16.34
C GLY A 59 31.37 -2.84 17.13
N VAL A 60 30.30 -2.04 17.06
CA VAL A 60 29.03 -2.28 17.75
C VAL A 60 27.95 -2.54 16.70
N PRO A 61 27.13 -3.59 16.84
CA PRO A 61 26.11 -3.95 15.85
C PRO A 61 24.89 -3.01 15.84
N LEU A 62 24.92 -1.91 16.60
CA LEU A 62 23.82 -0.95 16.67
C LEU A 62 24.06 0.17 15.65
N PRO A 63 23.16 0.34 14.66
CA PRO A 63 23.27 1.44 13.71
C PRO A 63 23.13 2.79 14.43
N SER A 64 24.19 3.60 14.42
CA SER A 64 24.18 4.95 14.94
C SER A 64 23.55 5.89 13.90
N GLY A 65 22.24 6.10 14.00
CA GLY A 65 21.48 6.97 13.09
C GLY A 65 20.42 7.78 13.82
N SER A 66 20.07 8.95 13.29
CA SER A 66 19.01 9.78 13.86
C SER A 66 17.64 9.11 13.68
N ILE A 67 16.94 8.90 14.80
CA ILE A 67 15.59 8.33 14.80
C ILE A 67 14.60 9.15 13.96
N TRP A 68 14.81 10.47 13.86
CA TRP A 68 13.97 11.36 13.08
C TRP A 68 14.07 11.11 11.57
N VAL A 69 15.25 10.72 11.09
CA VAL A 69 15.43 10.38 9.67
C VAL A 69 14.69 9.08 9.35
N TYR A 70 14.79 8.08 10.23
CA TYR A 70 14.04 6.84 10.08
C TYR A 70 12.52 7.09 10.06
N LEU A 71 12.01 7.87 11.02
CA LEU A 71 10.59 8.24 11.05
C LEU A 71 10.17 9.02 9.80
N GLY A 72 11.01 9.93 9.31
CA GLY A 72 10.76 10.69 8.09
C GLY A 72 10.66 9.80 6.85
N VAL A 73 11.59 8.86 6.67
CA VAL A 73 11.56 7.89 5.57
C VAL A 73 10.34 7.00 5.66
N LEU A 74 10.03 6.49 6.87
CA LEU A 74 8.87 5.64 7.11
C LEU A 74 7.56 6.37 6.80
N ALA A 75 7.42 7.61 7.25
CA ALA A 75 6.26 8.46 6.99
C ALA A 75 6.12 8.79 5.51
N GLY A 76 7.22 9.12 4.82
CA GLY A 76 7.23 9.39 3.39
C GLY A 76 6.82 8.17 2.56
N ALA A 77 7.38 7.00 2.86
CA ALA A 77 7.01 5.75 2.20
C ALA A 77 5.55 5.38 2.45
N ALA A 78 5.07 5.51 3.69
CA ALA A 78 3.68 5.25 4.04
C ALA A 78 2.72 6.20 3.31
N LEU A 79 3.05 7.49 3.27
CA LEU A 79 2.25 8.50 2.56
C LEU A 79 2.17 8.17 1.07
N LEU A 80 3.29 7.88 0.41
CA LEU A 80 3.32 7.51 -1.01
C LEU A 80 2.50 6.24 -1.28
N GLY A 81 2.63 5.21 -0.44
CA GLY A 81 1.86 3.98 -0.55
C GLY A 81 0.35 4.21 -0.43
N VAL A 82 -0.08 4.96 0.61
CA VAL A 82 -1.49 5.29 0.83
C VAL A 82 -2.04 6.13 -0.32
N VAL A 83 -1.31 7.15 -0.79
CA VAL A 83 -1.74 8.01 -1.89
C VAL A 83 -1.89 7.22 -3.19
N SER A 84 -0.92 6.36 -3.51
CA SER A 84 -0.97 5.49 -4.70
C SER A 84 -2.22 4.62 -4.72
N ILE A 85 -2.51 3.94 -3.60
CA ILE A 85 -3.70 3.09 -3.47
C ILE A 85 -4.98 3.94 -3.54
N ALA A 86 -5.04 5.05 -2.82
CA ALA A 86 -6.21 5.93 -2.79
C ALA A 86 -6.55 6.51 -4.18
N VAL A 87 -5.53 6.92 -4.94
CA VAL A 87 -5.68 7.40 -6.31
C VAL A 87 -6.19 6.29 -7.21
N SER A 88 -5.58 5.10 -7.16
CA SER A 88 -6.00 3.93 -7.94
C SER A 88 -7.45 3.52 -7.64
N THR A 89 -7.84 3.51 -6.36
CA THR A 89 -9.22 3.23 -5.93
C THR A 89 -10.20 4.29 -6.43
N ARG A 90 -9.87 5.60 -6.32
CA ARG A 90 -10.73 6.68 -6.82
C ARG A 90 -10.93 6.60 -8.33
N LEU A 91 -9.86 6.34 -9.09
CA LEU A 91 -9.94 6.21 -10.54
C LEU A 91 -10.76 4.99 -10.95
N SER A 92 -10.64 3.88 -10.23
CA SER A 92 -11.42 2.66 -10.51
C SER A 92 -12.90 2.80 -10.20
N LEU A 93 -13.26 3.52 -9.13
CA LEU A 93 -14.66 3.75 -8.74
C LEU A 93 -15.39 4.82 -9.58
N ARG A 94 -14.68 5.56 -10.43
CA ARG A 94 -15.28 6.57 -11.33
C ARG A 94 -15.93 5.94 -12.56
N ALA A 95 -15.54 4.73 -12.97
CA ALA A 95 -16.19 4.01 -14.06
C ALA A 95 -17.60 3.56 -13.64
N LYS A 96 -18.58 3.73 -14.53
CA LYS A 96 -19.95 3.22 -14.28
C LYS A 96 -19.89 1.68 -14.29
N PRO A 97 -20.43 0.99 -13.26
CA PRO A 97 -20.35 -0.48 -13.18
C PRO A 97 -20.99 -1.20 -14.37
N ILE A 98 -22.06 -0.61 -14.91
CA ILE A 98 -22.81 -1.19 -16.03
C ILE A 98 -21.98 -1.22 -17.32
N ASP A 99 -21.19 -0.17 -17.57
CA ASP A 99 -20.31 -0.08 -18.73
C ASP A 99 -19.17 -1.11 -18.67
N THR A 100 -18.74 -1.53 -17.47
CA THR A 100 -17.66 -2.53 -17.32
C THR A 100 -18.10 -3.97 -17.52
N ILE A 101 -19.40 -4.25 -17.51
CA ILE A 101 -19.97 -5.59 -17.69
C ILE A 101 -20.53 -5.75 -19.11
N GLY A 102 -21.08 -4.68 -19.70
CA GLY A 102 -21.69 -4.69 -21.03
C GLY A 102 -20.73 -4.64 -22.23
N LEU A 103 -19.42 -4.46 -22.04
CA LEU A 103 -18.43 -4.42 -23.15
C LEU A 103 -18.05 -5.81 -23.70
N ARG A 104 -18.95 -6.78 -23.61
CA ARG A 104 -18.85 -8.09 -24.25
C ARG A 104 -20.17 -8.40 -24.95
N GLU A 105 -20.43 -7.65 -26.00
CA GLU A 105 -20.98 -8.18 -27.26
C GLU A 105 -20.17 -7.58 -28.40
#